data_AF-A0A4P6WSX2-F1
#
_entry.id   AF-A0A4P6WSX2-F1
#
_cell.length_a   1.000
_cell.length_b   1.000
_cell.length_c   1.000
_cell.angle_alpha   90.00
_cell.angle_beta   90.00
_cell.angle_gamma   90.00
#
_symmetry.space_group_name_H-M   'P 1'
#
loop_
_entity.id
_entity.type
_entity.pdbx_description
1 polymer ?
#
loop_
_entity_poly.entity_id
_entity_poly.type
_entity_poly.pdbx_seq_one_letter_code
_entity_poly.pdbx_strand_id
1 'polypeptide(L)'
;MLLPVYRFFNAGTGTHFYTSDPSERDSVIAHLPSFSFEGMAFFAASSASAGLKPVYRFLNTQNGVHFYTISESERVHIEASLPQYRLEGVAFYASQVAGAGFKPLYRFFRSGSGTHFYTASDAERQQVQAAQSDTYRFEGVGYYVMSEGFSVAASRIFVATDGSTGYELWSTDGTQAGTTLVKDIFTGSPSGYPSEFTQLNGVYIFSGTDSTHGAELWKTDGTTTGTVMLKDINPGISYSAPIHFTLFDGALYFRARDSIHGEQLWKTDGTEAGTEMVTGAGAVATGNYPTQLTVFNGALYYQAYDNTNGFELWKSDGTAAGTVLVKDINPGAVGSSPVDLNVFNGALYFKAHNGSNGYELWKTDGTEAGTVLVKDIHPGANGSHPADFTVFDDALYFTAFQSDDDVELWRTDGTETGTVMVKDINPGLSRNAPVEPTVFNGALYFMADDGSNGYELWKSDGTETGTVLVKDIHPGSGGSYRTPSWYYSGEVPGFTVFNGALYFLANDGNSGYELWKSDGTSVGTTMVKDIFPGSGSSSPYSFRAFNDALFFSANDGIHGVELWTTDGTSAGTFMVKDINPNDGPIGSSHPNLGW
;
A
#
# COMPACT_ATOMS: atom_id res chain seq x y z
N MET A 1 21.88 7.11 -6.85
CA MET A 1 21.77 7.49 -5.42
C MET A 1 21.20 8.90 -5.34
N LEU A 2 20.41 9.18 -4.31
CA LEU A 2 20.02 10.56 -3.99
C LEU A 2 21.20 11.37 -3.49
N LEU A 3 21.25 12.62 -3.92
CA LEU A 3 22.18 13.62 -3.44
C LEU A 3 21.40 14.83 -2.92
N PRO A 4 21.68 15.30 -1.69
CA PRO A 4 21.20 16.60 -1.25
C PRO A 4 21.87 17.70 -2.08
N VAL A 5 21.08 18.67 -2.53
CA VAL A 5 21.57 19.89 -3.17
C VAL A 5 21.43 21.05 -2.19
N TYR A 6 22.55 21.62 -1.84
CA TYR A 6 22.73 22.70 -0.88
C TYR A 6 22.55 24.06 -1.55
N ARG A 7 21.87 25.00 -0.89
CA ARG A 7 21.64 26.36 -1.38
C ARG A 7 22.41 27.37 -0.54
N PHE A 8 22.97 28.36 -1.23
CA PHE A 8 23.62 29.51 -0.65
C PHE A 8 23.09 30.79 -1.27
N PHE A 9 22.91 31.83 -0.47
CA PHE A 9 22.64 33.18 -0.95
C PHE A 9 23.94 34.00 -0.98
N ASN A 10 24.30 34.54 -2.15
CA ASN A 10 25.44 35.44 -2.29
C ASN A 10 24.99 36.90 -2.15
N ALA A 11 25.32 37.54 -1.03
CA ALA A 11 24.95 38.92 -0.74
C ALA A 11 25.64 39.94 -1.67
N GLY A 12 26.78 39.59 -2.27
CA GLY A 12 27.51 40.46 -3.19
C GLY A 12 26.85 40.58 -4.57
N THR A 13 26.24 39.50 -5.07
CA THR A 13 25.58 39.46 -6.39
C THR A 13 24.05 39.46 -6.29
N GLY A 14 23.49 39.16 -5.11
CA GLY A 14 22.07 38.94 -4.90
C GLY A 14 21.56 37.71 -5.65
N THR A 15 22.38 36.67 -5.78
CA THR A 15 22.04 35.43 -6.51
C THR A 15 22.26 34.21 -5.64
N HIS A 16 21.66 33.09 -6.02
CA HIS A 16 21.85 31.83 -5.32
C HIS A 16 22.91 30.96 -6.01
N PHE A 17 23.60 30.16 -5.20
CA PHE A 17 24.52 29.12 -5.63
C PHE A 17 24.03 27.77 -5.10
N TYR A 18 24.15 26.74 -5.94
CA TYR A 18 23.69 25.39 -5.63
C TYR A 18 24.82 24.37 -5.86
N THR A 19 25.04 23.49 -4.89
CA THR A 19 26.01 22.40 -5.01
C THR A 19 25.50 21.11 -4.41
N SER A 20 25.81 19.99 -5.04
CA SER A 20 25.60 18.63 -4.52
C SER A 20 26.86 18.06 -3.84
N ASP A 21 28.01 18.74 -3.95
CA ASP A 21 29.29 18.29 -3.39
C ASP A 21 29.47 18.80 -1.96
N PRO A 22 29.51 17.92 -0.94
CA PRO A 22 29.74 18.33 0.45
C PRO A 22 31.08 19.05 0.65
N SER A 23 32.12 18.72 -0.12
CA SER A 23 33.44 19.36 -0.02
C SER A 23 33.40 20.78 -0.56
N GLU A 24 32.67 21.00 -1.66
CA GLU A 24 32.43 22.35 -2.21
C GLU A 24 31.58 23.17 -1.24
N ARG A 25 30.51 22.59 -0.68
CA ARG A 25 29.70 23.21 0.38
C ARG A 25 30.57 23.66 1.54
N ASP A 26 31.39 22.78 2.10
CA ASP A 26 32.23 23.08 3.26
C ASP A 26 33.30 24.12 2.94
N SER A 27 33.86 24.08 1.73
CA SER A 27 34.82 25.08 1.26
C SER A 27 34.19 26.47 1.12
N VAL A 28 32.97 26.57 0.57
CA VAL A 28 32.22 27.83 0.46
C VAL A 28 31.93 28.41 1.83
N ILE A 29 31.48 27.58 2.77
CA ILE A 29 31.23 27.98 4.18
C ILE A 29 32.51 28.52 4.83
N ALA A 30 33.64 27.84 4.64
CA ALA A 30 34.89 28.19 5.31
C ALA A 30 35.61 29.40 4.70
N HIS A 31 35.50 29.62 3.38
CA HIS A 31 36.38 30.54 2.67
C HIS A 31 35.69 31.70 1.93
N LEU A 32 34.35 31.67 1.76
CA LEU A 32 33.64 32.67 0.97
C LEU A 32 32.58 33.40 1.81
N PRO A 33 32.96 34.45 2.58
CA PRO A 33 32.08 35.10 3.55
C PRO A 33 30.91 35.89 2.92
N SER A 34 30.93 36.14 1.61
CA SER A 34 29.81 36.74 0.89
C SER A 34 28.65 35.76 0.67
N PHE A 35 28.85 34.46 0.90
CA PHE A 35 27.84 33.42 0.75
C PHE A 35 27.28 33.04 2.12
N SER A 36 25.96 33.16 2.26
CA SER A 36 25.21 32.67 3.42
C SER A 36 24.66 31.29 3.10
N PHE A 37 24.98 30.29 3.92
CA PHE A 37 24.43 28.94 3.77
C PHE A 37 22.96 28.93 4.21
N GLU A 38 22.07 28.45 3.34
CA GLU A 38 20.63 28.42 3.59
C GLU A 38 20.10 27.00 3.83
N GLY A 39 20.98 26.00 3.87
CA GLY A 39 20.62 24.62 4.08
C GLY A 39 20.43 23.83 2.80
N MET A 40 19.69 22.72 2.91
CA MET A 40 19.34 21.85 1.79
C MET A 40 18.10 22.39 1.07
N ALA A 41 18.18 22.49 -0.26
CA ALA A 41 17.11 23.05 -1.09
C ALA A 41 16.20 21.96 -1.69
N PHE A 42 16.81 20.88 -2.18
CA PHE A 42 16.11 19.74 -2.78
C PHE A 42 17.08 18.55 -2.92
N PHE A 43 16.53 17.41 -3.33
CA PHE A 43 17.32 16.24 -3.72
C PHE A 43 17.43 16.12 -5.25
N ALA A 44 18.50 15.49 -5.72
CA ALA A 44 18.71 15.14 -7.13
C ALA A 44 19.47 13.80 -7.27
N ALA A 45 19.61 13.26 -8.47
CA ALA A 45 20.37 12.03 -8.70
C ALA A 45 21.87 12.29 -8.93
N SER A 46 22.71 11.39 -8.41
CA SER A 46 24.16 11.36 -8.62
C SER A 46 24.61 10.89 -10.00
N SER A 47 23.76 10.19 -10.72
CA SER A 47 24.11 9.49 -11.95
C SER A 47 22.92 9.48 -12.91
N ALA A 48 23.20 9.29 -14.19
CA ALA A 48 22.17 9.07 -15.19
C ALA A 48 21.34 7.81 -14.86
N SER A 49 20.04 7.85 -15.14
CA SER A 49 19.12 6.72 -15.12
C SER A 49 18.01 6.95 -16.14
N ALA A 50 17.19 5.94 -16.41
CA ALA A 50 16.02 6.11 -17.27
C ALA A 50 15.13 7.26 -16.75
N GLY A 51 14.63 8.10 -17.67
CA GLY A 51 13.83 9.28 -17.33
C GLY A 51 14.61 10.51 -16.85
N LEU A 52 15.86 10.35 -16.37
CA LEU A 52 16.67 11.46 -15.89
C LEU A 52 17.64 11.98 -16.96
N LYS A 53 17.83 13.30 -16.95
CA LYS A 53 18.74 14.03 -17.84
C LYS A 53 19.74 14.84 -17.02
N PRO A 54 20.96 15.06 -17.56
CA PRO A 54 21.96 15.87 -16.88
C PRO A 54 21.49 17.32 -16.74
N VAL A 55 21.75 17.90 -15.56
CA VAL A 55 21.65 19.34 -15.33
C VAL A 55 23.06 19.92 -15.39
N TYR A 56 23.29 20.76 -16.38
CA TYR A 56 24.57 21.38 -16.67
C TYR A 56 24.75 22.65 -15.83
N ARG A 57 25.92 22.78 -15.19
CA ARG A 57 26.33 23.98 -14.44
C ARG A 57 27.31 24.79 -15.25
N PHE A 58 27.01 26.08 -15.40
CA PHE A 58 27.90 27.06 -16.02
C PHE A 58 28.31 28.11 -14.99
N LEU A 59 29.57 28.53 -15.03
CA LEU A 59 30.07 29.71 -14.33
C LEU A 59 30.16 30.88 -15.31
N ASN A 60 29.50 31.99 -15.00
CA ASN A 60 29.77 33.25 -15.68
C ASN A 60 31.07 33.85 -15.15
N THR A 61 32.11 33.82 -15.97
CA THR A 61 33.47 34.26 -15.60
C THR A 61 33.61 35.77 -15.41
N GLN A 62 32.62 36.57 -15.83
CA GLN A 62 32.64 38.03 -15.68
C GLN A 62 32.08 38.49 -14.33
N ASN A 63 31.10 37.77 -13.77
CA ASN A 63 30.39 38.19 -12.55
C ASN A 63 30.33 37.12 -11.45
N GLY A 64 30.87 35.93 -11.69
CA GLY A 64 30.93 34.85 -10.70
C GLY A 64 29.60 34.14 -10.43
N VAL A 65 28.54 34.41 -11.21
CA VAL A 65 27.22 33.82 -11.03
C VAL A 65 27.09 32.50 -11.79
N HIS A 66 26.42 31.52 -11.19
CA HIS A 66 26.17 30.23 -11.82
C HIS A 66 24.83 30.19 -12.55
N PHE A 67 24.78 29.40 -13.62
CA PHE A 67 23.57 29.11 -14.38
C PHE A 67 23.39 27.59 -14.51
N TYR A 68 22.15 27.12 -14.40
CA TYR A 68 21.80 25.71 -14.41
C TYR A 68 20.75 25.42 -15.48
N THR A 69 21.00 24.43 -16.32
CA THR A 69 20.03 24.00 -17.34
C THR A 69 20.02 22.50 -17.55
N ILE A 70 18.83 21.93 -17.69
CA ILE A 70 18.62 20.54 -18.14
C ILE A 70 18.53 20.44 -19.67
N SER A 71 18.33 21.58 -20.34
CA SER A 71 18.06 21.62 -21.77
C SER A 71 19.36 21.51 -22.56
N GLU A 72 19.49 20.43 -23.31
CA GLU A 72 20.64 20.20 -24.19
C GLU A 72 20.78 21.31 -25.25
N SER A 73 19.67 21.80 -25.80
CA SER A 73 19.70 22.88 -26.77
C SER A 73 20.11 24.21 -26.14
N GLU A 74 19.71 24.49 -24.89
CA GLU A 74 20.13 25.68 -24.14
C GLU A 74 21.63 25.59 -23.80
N ARG A 75 22.12 24.43 -23.36
CA ARG A 75 23.55 24.17 -23.14
C ARG A 75 24.37 24.46 -24.39
N VAL A 76 24.01 23.86 -25.53
CA VAL A 76 24.69 24.05 -26.82
C VAL A 76 24.66 25.53 -27.24
N HIS A 77 23.52 26.21 -27.07
CA HIS A 77 23.40 27.62 -27.41
C HIS A 77 24.31 28.50 -26.56
N ILE A 78 24.36 28.27 -25.24
CA ILE A 78 25.22 29.02 -24.32
C ILE A 78 26.69 28.86 -24.70
N GLU A 79 27.16 27.63 -24.92
CA GLU A 79 28.55 27.39 -25.33
C GLU A 79 28.91 28.03 -26.67
N ALA A 80 27.97 28.04 -27.63
CA ALA A 80 28.21 28.59 -28.95
C ALA A 80 28.14 30.13 -28.98
N SER A 81 27.30 30.74 -28.13
CA SER A 81 26.88 32.13 -28.30
C SER A 81 27.25 33.06 -27.14
N LEU A 82 27.58 32.53 -25.96
CA LEU A 82 27.80 33.32 -24.74
C LEU A 82 29.18 33.02 -24.12
N PRO A 83 30.27 33.64 -24.62
CA PRO A 83 31.64 33.33 -24.24
C PRO A 83 31.97 33.64 -22.78
N GLN A 84 31.14 34.42 -22.09
CA GLN A 84 31.29 34.68 -20.66
C GLN A 84 30.94 33.47 -19.79
N TYR A 85 30.18 32.50 -20.30
CA TYR A 85 29.82 31.29 -19.58
C TYR A 85 30.79 30.14 -19.88
N ARG A 86 31.39 29.57 -18.83
CA ARG A 86 32.21 28.38 -18.90
C ARG A 86 31.43 27.19 -18.35
N LEU A 87 31.28 26.12 -19.14
CA LEU A 87 30.70 24.87 -18.66
C LEU A 87 31.62 24.24 -17.61
N GLU A 88 31.07 23.96 -16.43
CA GLU A 88 31.79 23.27 -15.35
C GLU A 88 31.48 21.76 -15.32
N GLY A 89 30.43 21.33 -16.05
CA GLY A 89 30.05 19.94 -16.21
C GLY A 89 28.62 19.67 -15.75
N VAL A 90 28.34 18.41 -15.43
CA VAL A 90 27.05 17.97 -14.89
C VAL A 90 27.04 18.17 -13.38
N ALA A 91 26.09 18.94 -12.87
CA ALA A 91 25.95 19.18 -11.42
C ALA A 91 25.24 18.02 -10.72
N PHE A 92 24.20 17.50 -11.37
CA PHE A 92 23.35 16.40 -10.92
C PHE A 92 22.41 15.99 -12.07
N TYR A 93 21.59 14.97 -11.84
CA TYR A 93 20.59 14.49 -12.81
C TYR A 93 19.17 14.72 -12.26
N ALA A 94 18.25 15.15 -13.14
CA ALA A 94 16.88 15.51 -12.81
C ALA A 94 15.91 15.14 -13.97
N SER A 95 14.60 15.25 -13.78
CA SER A 95 13.61 14.90 -14.80
C SER A 95 13.15 16.14 -15.59
N GLN A 96 12.99 16.01 -16.90
CA GLN A 96 12.35 17.05 -17.74
C GLN A 96 10.83 16.98 -17.71
N VAL A 97 10.27 15.87 -17.24
CA VAL A 97 8.83 15.61 -17.18
C VAL A 97 8.37 15.50 -15.72
N ALA A 98 7.13 15.90 -15.45
CA ALA A 98 6.51 15.66 -14.15
C ALA A 98 6.39 14.16 -13.90
N GLY A 99 6.40 13.75 -12.64
CA GLY A 99 6.22 12.35 -12.25
C GLY A 99 6.29 12.19 -10.74
N ALA A 100 5.75 11.09 -10.24
CA ALA A 100 5.78 10.74 -8.83
C ALA A 100 7.22 10.71 -8.29
N GLY A 101 7.44 11.21 -7.07
CA GLY A 101 8.78 11.35 -6.48
C GLY A 101 9.57 12.57 -6.98
N PHE A 102 9.02 13.35 -7.91
CA PHE A 102 9.57 14.64 -8.30
C PHE A 102 8.69 15.82 -7.88
N LYS A 103 9.34 16.91 -7.48
CA LYS A 103 8.75 18.23 -7.27
C LYS A 103 9.26 19.21 -8.33
N PRO A 104 8.44 20.14 -8.82
CA PRO A 104 8.87 21.14 -9.77
C PRO A 104 9.97 22.03 -9.18
N LEU A 105 11.01 22.29 -9.97
CA LEU A 105 11.97 23.37 -9.73
C LEU A 105 11.61 24.56 -10.62
N TYR A 106 11.04 25.58 -9.99
CA TYR A 106 10.59 26.80 -10.64
C TYR A 106 11.77 27.67 -11.04
N ARG A 107 11.75 28.20 -12.27
CA ARG A 107 12.79 29.07 -12.83
C ARG A 107 12.28 30.49 -12.99
N PHE A 108 13.09 31.45 -12.55
CA PHE A 108 12.82 32.88 -12.69
C PHE A 108 14.01 33.57 -13.37
N PHE A 109 13.73 34.48 -14.28
CA PHE A 109 14.74 35.37 -14.88
C PHE A 109 14.73 36.73 -14.19
N ARG A 110 15.90 37.18 -13.73
CA ARG A 110 16.10 38.49 -13.12
C ARG A 110 16.59 39.50 -14.15
N SER A 111 15.72 40.40 -14.57
CA SER A 111 15.97 41.33 -15.68
C SER A 111 17.14 42.30 -15.42
N GLY A 112 17.26 42.80 -14.19
CA GLY A 112 18.29 43.78 -13.82
C GLY A 112 19.73 43.25 -13.86
N SER A 113 19.94 41.95 -13.66
CA SER A 113 21.27 41.33 -13.62
C SER A 113 21.51 40.32 -14.75
N GLY A 114 20.47 39.92 -15.49
CA GLY A 114 20.54 38.87 -16.50
C GLY A 114 20.82 37.47 -15.91
N THR A 115 20.43 37.24 -14.66
CA THR A 115 20.70 35.99 -13.92
C THR A 115 19.43 35.22 -13.64
N HIS A 116 19.54 33.97 -13.22
CA HIS A 116 18.39 33.12 -12.88
C HIS A 116 18.30 32.82 -11.38
N PHE A 117 17.08 32.59 -10.93
CA PHE A 117 16.75 32.09 -9.59
C PHE A 117 15.93 30.81 -9.73
N TYR A 118 16.19 29.84 -8.83
CA TYR A 118 15.56 28.53 -8.85
C TYR A 118 15.00 28.19 -7.47
N THR A 119 13.77 27.70 -7.40
CA THR A 119 13.20 27.23 -6.13
C THR A 119 12.34 26.00 -6.31
N ALA A 120 12.46 25.06 -5.38
CA ALA A 120 11.56 23.91 -5.28
C ALA A 120 10.43 24.14 -4.26
N SER A 121 10.37 25.33 -3.65
CA SER A 121 9.33 25.72 -2.70
C SER A 121 8.21 26.43 -3.45
N ASP A 122 7.02 25.82 -3.44
CA ASP A 122 5.81 26.43 -4.01
C ASP A 122 5.48 27.76 -3.32
N ALA A 123 5.66 27.83 -1.99
CA ALA A 123 5.46 29.04 -1.20
C ALA A 123 6.45 30.16 -1.59
N GLU A 124 7.74 29.84 -1.77
CA GLU A 124 8.74 30.82 -2.20
C GLU A 124 8.46 31.29 -3.64
N ARG A 125 8.04 30.39 -4.53
CA ARG A 125 7.58 30.75 -5.89
C ARG A 125 6.43 31.76 -5.81
N GLN A 126 5.39 31.47 -5.03
CA GLN A 126 4.23 32.36 -4.86
C GLN A 126 4.65 33.71 -4.30
N GLN A 127 5.52 33.73 -3.28
CA GLN A 127 6.00 34.96 -2.67
C GLN A 127 6.81 35.82 -3.64
N VAL A 128 7.73 35.24 -4.44
CA VAL A 128 8.50 35.98 -5.44
C VAL A 128 7.58 36.55 -6.52
N GLN A 129 6.59 35.78 -6.97
CA GLN A 129 5.60 36.26 -7.95
C GLN A 129 4.75 37.41 -7.40
N ALA A 130 4.36 37.35 -6.12
CA ALA A 130 3.51 38.36 -5.50
C ALA A 130 4.26 39.63 -5.09
N ALA A 131 5.47 39.49 -4.55
CA ALA A 131 6.20 40.60 -3.91
C ALA A 131 7.35 41.16 -4.75
N GLN A 132 7.78 40.46 -5.81
CA GLN A 132 8.99 40.82 -6.57
C GLN A 132 8.80 40.70 -8.09
N SER A 133 7.57 40.85 -8.59
CA SER A 133 7.22 40.77 -10.01
C SER A 133 7.99 41.76 -10.90
N ASP A 134 8.37 42.93 -10.35
CA ASP A 134 9.14 43.94 -11.08
C ASP A 134 10.62 43.56 -11.25
N THR A 135 11.11 42.63 -10.43
CA THR A 135 12.51 42.17 -10.43
C THR A 135 12.67 40.81 -11.11
N TYR A 136 11.70 39.91 -10.90
CA TYR A 136 11.75 38.54 -11.39
C TYR A 136 10.60 38.25 -12.36
N ARG A 137 10.96 37.78 -13.55
CA ARG A 137 10.04 37.22 -14.52
C ARG A 137 9.96 35.71 -14.31
N PHE A 138 8.77 35.20 -13.99
CA PHE A 138 8.55 33.76 -13.88
C PHE A 138 8.62 33.10 -15.27
N GLU A 139 9.41 32.03 -15.39
CA GLU A 139 9.60 31.30 -16.65
C GLU A 139 8.93 29.92 -16.64
N GLY A 140 8.26 29.55 -15.54
CA GLY A 140 7.62 28.25 -15.38
C GLY A 140 8.47 27.25 -14.61
N VAL A 141 8.16 25.97 -14.81
CA VAL A 141 8.95 24.85 -14.29
C VAL A 141 10.17 24.68 -15.20
N GLY A 142 11.37 24.81 -14.65
CA GLY A 142 12.61 24.56 -15.40
C GLY A 142 12.83 23.07 -15.62
N TYR A 143 12.66 22.28 -14.56
CA TYR A 143 12.70 20.81 -14.53
C TYR A 143 12.17 20.31 -13.19
N TYR A 144 12.14 19.00 -12.98
CA TYR A 144 11.62 18.37 -11.77
C TYR A 144 12.74 17.70 -10.99
N VAL A 145 12.88 18.06 -9.71
CA VAL A 145 13.89 17.57 -8.75
C VAL A 145 13.24 16.62 -7.75
N MET A 146 14.00 15.81 -7.02
CA MET A 146 13.43 14.77 -6.15
C MET A 146 12.81 15.36 -4.87
N SER A 147 11.69 14.78 -4.41
CA SER A 147 11.04 15.12 -3.14
C SER A 147 11.82 14.55 -1.94
N GLU A 148 11.68 15.18 -0.76
CA GLU A 148 12.14 14.57 0.49
C GLU A 148 11.32 13.29 0.71
N GLY A 149 11.95 12.12 0.64
CA GLY A 149 11.25 10.83 0.67
C GLY A 149 11.60 9.86 -0.47
N PHE A 150 12.41 10.27 -1.46
CA PHE A 150 13.10 9.28 -2.29
C PHE A 150 14.14 8.62 -1.36
N SER A 151 13.81 7.48 -0.78
CA SER A 151 14.74 6.47 -0.29
C SER A 151 14.41 5.22 -1.09
N VAL A 152 15.04 4.07 -0.85
CA VAL A 152 14.62 2.84 -1.52
C VAL A 152 13.20 2.37 -1.13
N ALA A 153 12.51 3.15 -0.29
CA ALA A 153 11.05 3.18 -0.14
C ALA A 153 10.28 3.75 -1.36
N ALA A 154 10.96 4.26 -2.40
CA ALA A 154 10.34 4.82 -3.60
C ALA A 154 10.38 3.90 -4.83
N SER A 155 11.11 2.78 -4.76
CA SER A 155 10.92 1.65 -5.67
C SER A 155 9.87 0.73 -5.07
N ARG A 156 8.72 0.60 -5.73
CA ARG A 156 7.63 -0.26 -5.27
C ARG A 156 8.05 -1.70 -5.45
N ILE A 157 8.10 -2.48 -4.38
CA ILE A 157 8.41 -3.90 -4.48
C ILE A 157 7.12 -4.64 -4.85
N PHE A 158 7.18 -5.64 -5.69
CA PHE A 158 6.02 -6.48 -5.96
C PHE A 158 6.49 -7.86 -6.40
N VAL A 159 5.55 -8.78 -6.51
CA VAL A 159 5.86 -10.13 -6.98
C VAL A 159 5.33 -10.29 -8.38
N ALA A 160 6.16 -10.80 -9.30
CA ALA A 160 5.76 -11.10 -10.66
C ALA A 160 6.67 -12.16 -11.26
N THR A 161 6.24 -12.74 -12.39
CA THR A 161 7.03 -13.67 -13.20
C THR A 161 7.29 -13.11 -14.58
N ASP A 162 8.50 -13.34 -15.11
CA ASP A 162 8.85 -13.08 -16.52
C ASP A 162 8.79 -14.34 -17.40
N GLY A 163 8.20 -15.41 -16.86
CA GLY A 163 8.13 -16.74 -17.51
C GLY A 163 9.43 -17.55 -17.43
N SER A 164 10.55 -16.94 -17.00
CA SER A 164 11.87 -17.59 -16.95
C SER A 164 12.44 -17.73 -15.53
N THR A 165 12.06 -16.83 -14.62
CA THR A 165 12.53 -16.76 -13.23
C THR A 165 11.46 -17.15 -12.19
N GLY A 166 10.27 -17.58 -12.62
CA GLY A 166 9.16 -17.84 -11.70
C GLY A 166 8.68 -16.56 -10.99
N TYR A 167 7.88 -16.70 -9.93
CA TYR A 167 7.40 -15.57 -9.12
C TYR A 167 8.47 -15.06 -8.16
N GLU A 168 9.00 -13.89 -8.47
CA GLU A 168 10.17 -13.33 -7.80
C GLU A 168 9.97 -11.88 -7.38
N LEU A 169 10.99 -11.32 -6.74
CA LEU A 169 10.97 -9.96 -6.23
C LEU A 169 11.24 -8.95 -7.35
N TRP A 170 10.26 -8.12 -7.68
CA TRP A 170 10.35 -7.05 -8.68
C TRP A 170 10.25 -5.67 -8.03
N SER A 171 10.68 -4.65 -8.77
CA SER A 171 10.53 -3.25 -8.39
C SER A 171 9.98 -2.40 -9.53
N THR A 172 9.25 -1.32 -9.23
CA THR A 172 8.80 -0.34 -10.23
C THR A 172 8.83 1.10 -9.68
N ASP A 173 9.15 2.08 -10.54
CA ASP A 173 8.92 3.51 -10.31
C ASP A 173 7.64 4.02 -11.01
N GLY A 174 6.88 3.13 -11.66
CA GLY A 174 5.71 3.45 -12.49
C GLY A 174 6.02 3.63 -13.97
N THR A 175 7.27 3.47 -14.39
CA THR A 175 7.67 3.48 -15.80
C THR A 175 8.08 2.08 -16.26
N GLN A 176 8.00 1.82 -17.56
CA GLN A 176 8.48 0.57 -18.15
C GLN A 176 9.97 0.31 -17.84
N ALA A 177 10.80 1.35 -17.95
CA ALA A 177 12.24 1.23 -17.77
C ALA A 177 12.65 1.05 -16.30
N GLY A 178 11.92 1.66 -15.37
CA GLY A 178 12.12 1.50 -13.93
C GLY A 178 11.44 0.26 -13.35
N THR A 179 10.79 -0.57 -14.19
CA THR A 179 10.18 -1.84 -13.76
C THR A 179 11.13 -3.00 -14.02
N THR A 180 11.80 -3.50 -12.98
CA THR A 180 12.90 -4.48 -13.09
C THR A 180 12.89 -5.51 -11.97
N LEU A 181 13.33 -6.73 -12.28
CA LEU A 181 13.61 -7.77 -11.30
C LEU A 181 14.64 -7.25 -10.29
N VAL A 182 14.31 -7.32 -9.00
CA VAL A 182 15.22 -6.99 -7.89
C VAL A 182 16.13 -8.17 -7.62
N LYS A 183 15.56 -9.36 -7.47
CA LYS A 183 16.31 -10.59 -7.23
C LYS A 183 15.49 -11.81 -7.61
N ASP A 184 16.13 -12.73 -8.33
CA ASP A 184 15.74 -14.12 -8.47
C ASP A 184 16.17 -14.86 -7.19
N ILE A 185 15.26 -14.94 -6.21
CA ILE A 185 15.51 -15.55 -4.90
C ILE A 185 15.60 -17.07 -5.05
N PHE A 186 14.66 -17.67 -5.78
CA PHE A 186 14.75 -19.09 -6.16
C PHE A 186 15.33 -19.23 -7.57
N THR A 187 16.65 -19.29 -7.65
CA THR A 187 17.38 -19.29 -8.92
C THR A 187 16.81 -20.23 -9.99
N GLY A 188 16.44 -19.66 -11.14
CA GLY A 188 15.93 -20.37 -12.31
C GLY A 188 14.41 -20.31 -12.43
N SER A 189 13.79 -21.30 -13.08
CA SER A 189 12.34 -21.30 -13.33
C SER A 189 11.42 -21.58 -12.13
N PRO A 190 11.86 -22.16 -10.99
CA PRO A 190 11.00 -22.24 -9.81
C PRO A 190 10.76 -20.84 -9.20
N SER A 191 9.90 -20.75 -8.19
CA SER A 191 9.46 -19.46 -7.64
C SER A 191 9.86 -19.29 -6.18
N GLY A 192 10.35 -18.10 -5.83
CA GLY A 192 10.63 -17.69 -4.47
C GLY A 192 9.40 -17.33 -3.65
N TYR A 193 8.25 -17.07 -4.30
CA TYR A 193 6.98 -16.68 -3.68
C TYR A 193 7.12 -15.65 -2.53
N PRO A 194 7.74 -14.47 -2.76
CA PRO A 194 7.78 -13.45 -1.73
C PRO A 194 6.38 -13.06 -1.24
N SER A 195 6.19 -12.82 0.05
CA SER A 195 4.89 -12.42 0.61
C SER A 195 5.05 -11.67 1.93
N GLU A 196 3.96 -11.10 2.45
CA GLU A 196 3.91 -10.48 3.79
C GLU A 196 4.91 -9.32 3.92
N PHE A 197 4.85 -8.33 3.03
CA PHE A 197 5.78 -7.21 3.07
C PHE A 197 5.41 -6.24 4.19
N THR A 198 6.32 -6.02 5.13
CA THR A 198 6.17 -4.98 6.16
C THR A 198 7.45 -4.15 6.26
N GLN A 199 7.32 -2.83 6.27
CA GLN A 199 8.47 -1.95 6.50
C GLN A 199 8.91 -1.99 7.96
N LEU A 200 10.21 -2.19 8.19
CA LEU A 200 10.86 -2.09 9.50
C LEU A 200 12.23 -1.45 9.31
N ASN A 201 12.52 -0.36 10.03
CA ASN A 201 13.82 0.30 10.02
C ASN A 201 14.35 0.69 8.61
N GLY A 202 13.44 1.06 7.71
CA GLY A 202 13.78 1.52 6.35
C GLY A 202 14.02 0.42 5.31
N VAL A 203 13.76 -0.84 5.65
CA VAL A 203 13.75 -1.98 4.72
C VAL A 203 12.40 -2.70 4.77
N TYR A 204 12.07 -3.48 3.75
CA TYR A 204 10.95 -4.42 3.83
C TYR A 204 11.43 -5.76 4.41
N ILE A 205 10.69 -6.27 5.38
CA ILE A 205 10.77 -7.65 5.85
C ILE A 205 9.66 -8.43 5.18
N PHE A 206 9.94 -9.65 4.72
CA PHE A 206 9.00 -10.48 3.97
C PHE A 206 9.32 -11.97 4.14
N SER A 207 8.36 -12.84 3.84
CA SER A 207 8.60 -14.29 3.71
C SER A 207 9.09 -14.59 2.30
N GLY A 208 10.14 -15.40 2.14
CA GLY A 208 10.70 -15.74 0.84
C GLY A 208 11.33 -17.13 0.81
N THR A 209 11.31 -17.78 -0.36
CA THR A 209 11.75 -19.17 -0.54
C THR A 209 13.00 -19.25 -1.39
N ASP A 210 14.02 -19.98 -0.94
CA ASP A 210 15.14 -20.38 -1.79
C ASP A 210 15.32 -21.91 -1.86
N SER A 211 16.18 -22.35 -2.78
CA SER A 211 16.43 -23.77 -3.06
C SER A 211 17.13 -24.55 -1.94
N THR A 212 17.68 -23.86 -0.94
CA THR A 212 18.54 -24.42 0.11
C THR A 212 17.95 -24.36 1.51
N HIS A 213 17.08 -23.38 1.76
CA HIS A 213 16.55 -23.05 3.08
C HIS A 213 15.01 -23.11 3.14
N GLY A 214 14.31 -23.36 2.03
CA GLY A 214 12.84 -23.29 2.04
C GLY A 214 12.32 -21.86 2.28
N ALA A 215 11.07 -21.73 2.72
CA ALA A 215 10.42 -20.44 2.96
C ALA A 215 10.77 -19.89 4.36
N GLU A 216 11.52 -18.79 4.38
CA GLU A 216 12.15 -18.22 5.57
C GLU A 216 11.92 -16.71 5.68
N LEU A 217 12.50 -16.07 6.71
CA LEU A 217 12.39 -14.62 6.91
C LEU A 217 13.48 -13.89 6.11
N TRP A 218 13.08 -12.98 5.23
CA TRP A 218 13.96 -12.20 4.37
C TRP A 218 13.83 -10.71 4.62
N LYS A 219 14.82 -9.96 4.15
CA LYS A 219 14.76 -8.51 4.06
C LYS A 219 15.24 -7.99 2.72
N THR A 220 14.72 -6.84 2.31
CA THR A 220 15.13 -6.13 1.10
C THR A 220 15.11 -4.63 1.31
N ASP A 221 16.17 -3.97 0.85
CA ASP A 221 16.17 -2.53 0.63
C ASP A 221 15.78 -2.20 -0.81
N GLY A 222 15.18 -3.10 -1.58
CA GLY A 222 14.85 -2.90 -2.99
C GLY A 222 16.01 -3.02 -3.98
N THR A 223 17.21 -3.35 -3.52
CA THR A 223 18.35 -3.70 -4.38
C THR A 223 18.67 -5.19 -4.32
N THR A 224 19.31 -5.74 -5.36
CA THR A 224 19.76 -7.14 -5.36
C THR A 224 20.70 -7.44 -4.18
N THR A 225 21.61 -6.51 -3.84
CA THR A 225 22.60 -6.68 -2.77
C THR A 225 21.97 -6.59 -1.38
N GLY A 226 21.01 -5.69 -1.17
CA GLY A 226 20.29 -5.58 0.10
C GLY A 226 19.14 -6.57 0.26
N THR A 227 18.85 -7.39 -0.76
CA THR A 227 17.90 -8.49 -0.68
C THR A 227 18.59 -9.75 -0.18
N VAL A 228 18.43 -10.07 1.11
CA VAL A 228 19.11 -11.18 1.79
C VAL A 228 18.19 -11.86 2.78
N MET A 229 18.44 -13.15 3.06
CA MET A 229 17.80 -13.85 4.16
C MET A 229 18.16 -13.14 5.46
N LEU A 230 17.14 -12.86 6.28
CA LEU A 230 17.32 -12.26 7.61
C LEU A 230 17.62 -13.35 8.64
N LYS A 231 16.90 -14.48 8.58
CA LYS A 231 17.15 -15.64 9.44
C LYS A 231 16.60 -16.92 8.83
N ASP A 232 17.39 -17.97 8.90
CA ASP A 232 16.98 -19.36 8.70
C ASP A 232 16.38 -19.88 10.00
N ILE A 233 15.06 -19.72 10.17
CA ILE A 233 14.34 -20.08 11.39
C ILE A 233 14.18 -21.60 11.48
N ASN A 234 13.99 -22.29 10.35
CA ASN A 234 13.89 -23.74 10.27
C ASN A 234 15.00 -24.35 9.40
N PRO A 235 16.17 -24.67 9.99
CA PRO A 235 17.36 -24.98 9.20
C PRO A 235 17.22 -26.06 8.11
N GLY A 236 17.77 -25.75 6.94
CA GLY A 236 17.80 -26.61 5.75
C GLY A 236 16.56 -26.44 4.87
N ILE A 237 16.23 -27.42 4.03
CA ILE A 237 15.12 -27.28 3.07
C ILE A 237 13.70 -27.25 3.70
N SER A 238 13.62 -27.35 5.03
CA SER A 238 12.34 -27.28 5.74
C SER A 238 11.95 -25.81 5.88
N TYR A 239 10.68 -25.47 5.71
CA TYR A 239 10.25 -24.08 5.77
C TYR A 239 9.82 -23.66 7.19
N SER A 240 10.02 -22.39 7.52
CA SER A 240 9.39 -21.71 8.65
C SER A 240 8.07 -21.02 8.28
N ALA A 241 7.88 -20.66 7.00
CA ALA A 241 6.73 -19.96 6.43
C ALA A 241 6.22 -18.79 7.30
N PRO A 242 7.01 -17.71 7.47
CA PRO A 242 6.61 -16.55 8.26
C PRO A 242 5.36 -15.86 7.69
N ILE A 243 4.33 -15.63 8.51
CA ILE A 243 3.07 -14.99 8.09
C ILE A 243 2.45 -14.12 9.19
N HIS A 244 1.41 -13.34 8.86
CA HIS A 244 0.68 -12.44 9.78
C HIS A 244 1.55 -11.32 10.37
N PHE A 245 2.30 -10.64 9.52
CA PHE A 245 3.27 -9.63 9.97
C PHE A 245 2.57 -8.43 10.63
N THR A 246 2.93 -8.13 11.89
CA THR A 246 2.32 -7.06 12.68
C THR A 246 3.38 -6.27 13.45
N LEU A 247 3.45 -4.96 13.22
CA LEU A 247 4.34 -4.07 13.99
C LEU A 247 3.74 -3.80 15.37
N PHE A 248 4.55 -3.99 16.41
CA PHE A 248 4.20 -3.68 17.79
C PHE A 248 5.44 -3.32 18.59
N ASP A 249 5.39 -2.24 19.37
CA ASP A 249 6.47 -1.80 20.26
C ASP A 249 7.87 -1.76 19.61
N GLY A 250 7.94 -1.29 18.35
CA GLY A 250 9.21 -1.16 17.62
C GLY A 250 9.79 -2.45 17.05
N ALA A 251 9.11 -3.60 17.20
CA ALA A 251 9.46 -4.87 16.59
C ALA A 251 8.35 -5.36 15.65
N LEU A 252 8.72 -6.27 14.75
CA LEU A 252 7.78 -6.98 13.88
C LEU A 252 7.49 -8.35 14.47
N TYR A 253 6.21 -8.64 14.73
CA TYR A 253 5.72 -9.91 15.23
C TYR A 253 5.07 -10.71 14.11
N PHE A 254 5.22 -12.04 14.16
CA PHE A 254 4.74 -12.92 13.11
C PHE A 254 4.62 -14.36 13.61
N ARG A 255 3.84 -15.17 12.89
CA ARG A 255 3.79 -16.62 13.06
C ARG A 255 4.92 -17.25 12.25
N ALA A 256 5.68 -18.16 12.83
CA ALA A 256 6.65 -18.99 12.10
C ALA A 256 6.88 -20.34 12.77
N ARG A 257 7.32 -21.32 11.98
CA ARG A 257 7.65 -22.68 12.42
C ARG A 257 9.15 -22.86 12.62
N ASP A 258 9.55 -23.51 13.71
CA ASP A 258 10.88 -24.13 13.81
C ASP A 258 10.79 -25.66 13.87
N SER A 259 11.94 -26.32 13.88
CA SER A 259 12.06 -27.79 13.92
C SER A 259 11.71 -28.43 15.26
N ILE A 260 11.48 -27.64 16.33
CA ILE A 260 11.37 -28.14 17.71
C ILE A 260 9.97 -27.89 18.31
N HIS A 261 9.40 -26.72 18.07
CA HIS A 261 8.22 -26.17 18.73
C HIS A 261 7.02 -26.00 17.79
N GLY A 262 7.15 -26.35 16.51
CA GLY A 262 6.08 -26.11 15.54
C GLY A 262 5.85 -24.62 15.30
N GLU A 263 4.61 -24.23 14.97
CA GLU A 263 4.25 -22.83 14.69
C GLU A 263 4.02 -22.04 15.98
N GLN A 264 4.79 -20.96 16.13
CA GLN A 264 4.84 -20.14 17.33
C GLN A 264 4.79 -18.65 16.98
N LEU A 265 4.62 -17.81 18.00
CA LEU A 265 4.80 -16.36 17.89
C LEU A 265 6.28 -16.03 17.91
N TRP A 266 6.75 -15.29 16.92
CA TRP A 266 8.10 -14.78 16.79
C TRP A 266 8.11 -13.26 16.71
N LYS A 267 9.26 -12.66 16.99
CA LYS A 267 9.51 -11.23 16.79
C LYS A 267 10.87 -10.98 16.14
N THR A 268 11.02 -9.84 15.49
CA THR A 268 12.30 -9.34 14.96
C THR A 268 12.42 -7.83 15.09
N ASP A 269 13.64 -7.34 15.36
CA ASP A 269 14.01 -5.93 15.25
C ASP A 269 14.66 -5.57 13.89
N GLY A 270 14.66 -6.52 12.94
CA GLY A 270 15.31 -6.41 11.63
C GLY A 270 16.76 -6.92 11.61
N THR A 271 17.24 -7.48 12.72
CA THR A 271 18.53 -8.17 12.82
C THR A 271 18.34 -9.67 13.08
N GLU A 272 19.30 -10.48 12.66
CA GLU A 272 19.28 -11.94 12.89
C GLU A 272 19.30 -12.27 14.40
N ALA A 273 20.03 -11.48 15.19
CA ALA A 273 20.16 -11.64 16.64
C ALA A 273 18.88 -11.26 17.39
N GLY A 274 18.19 -10.19 16.96
CA GLY A 274 16.90 -9.78 17.51
C GLY A 274 15.71 -10.55 16.96
N THR A 275 15.93 -11.52 16.07
CA THR A 275 14.88 -12.41 15.56
C THR A 275 14.75 -13.63 16.48
N GLU A 276 13.73 -13.68 17.32
CA GLU A 276 13.58 -14.70 18.36
C GLU A 276 12.11 -15.10 18.59
N MET A 277 11.91 -16.29 19.14
CA MET A 277 10.59 -16.77 19.52
C MET A 277 10.12 -16.06 20.79
N VAL A 278 8.87 -15.59 20.79
CA VAL A 278 8.17 -15.12 21.97
C VAL A 278 7.68 -16.37 22.71
N THR A 279 8.59 -17.06 23.40
CA THR A 279 8.24 -18.25 24.21
C THR A 279 7.09 -17.89 25.15
N GLY A 280 6.11 -18.74 25.39
CA GLY A 280 5.04 -18.54 26.37
C GLY A 280 4.67 -19.87 27.03
N ALA A 281 3.88 -19.88 28.10
CA ALA A 281 3.55 -21.09 28.89
C ALA A 281 2.80 -22.20 28.11
N GLY A 282 2.45 -21.97 26.84
CA GLY A 282 1.81 -22.92 25.91
C GLY A 282 2.70 -23.37 24.73
N ALA A 283 4.01 -23.08 24.73
CA ALA A 283 4.92 -23.58 23.69
C ALA A 283 5.04 -25.10 23.77
N VAL A 284 4.16 -25.79 23.03
CA VAL A 284 4.17 -27.25 22.88
C VAL A 284 4.85 -27.63 21.57
N ALA A 285 5.42 -28.83 21.49
CA ALA A 285 6.08 -29.34 20.29
C ALA A 285 5.17 -29.34 19.02
N THR A 286 3.85 -29.24 19.19
CA THR A 286 2.87 -29.18 18.11
C THR A 286 2.60 -27.77 17.57
N GLY A 287 3.04 -26.70 18.23
CA GLY A 287 2.70 -25.31 17.88
C GLY A 287 1.45 -24.79 18.59
N ASN A 288 1.35 -23.46 18.72
CA ASN A 288 0.15 -22.75 19.22
C ASN A 288 -0.60 -21.98 18.12
N TYR A 289 -0.15 -22.05 16.86
CA TYR A 289 -0.87 -21.58 15.67
C TYR A 289 -1.43 -20.14 15.78
N PRO A 290 -0.59 -19.12 16.06
CA PRO A 290 -1.07 -17.76 16.26
C PRO A 290 -1.54 -17.16 14.94
N THR A 291 -2.76 -16.60 14.91
CA THR A 291 -3.34 -15.98 13.71
C THR A 291 -3.97 -14.63 14.04
N GLN A 292 -4.07 -13.76 13.02
CA GLN A 292 -4.72 -12.44 13.10
C GLN A 292 -4.18 -11.53 14.23
N LEU A 293 -2.85 -11.45 14.32
CA LEU A 293 -2.16 -10.58 15.28
C LEU A 293 -2.68 -9.14 15.21
N THR A 294 -3.25 -8.65 16.31
CA THR A 294 -3.89 -7.34 16.39
C THR A 294 -3.40 -6.57 17.61
N VAL A 295 -2.92 -5.35 17.42
CA VAL A 295 -2.49 -4.49 18.54
C VAL A 295 -3.70 -3.83 19.19
N PHE A 296 -3.85 -4.01 20.50
CA PHE A 296 -4.90 -3.38 21.28
C PHE A 296 -4.45 -3.12 22.73
N ASN A 297 -4.75 -1.94 23.29
CA ASN A 297 -4.45 -1.58 24.69
C ASN A 297 -3.02 -1.94 25.15
N GLY A 298 -2.01 -1.74 24.29
CA GLY A 298 -0.61 -1.99 24.63
C GLY A 298 -0.19 -3.47 24.67
N ALA A 299 -0.94 -4.36 24.03
CA ALA A 299 -0.59 -5.76 23.84
C ALA A 299 -1.00 -6.26 22.44
N LEU A 300 -0.41 -7.36 22.00
CA LEU A 300 -0.84 -8.12 20.83
C LEU A 300 -1.90 -9.13 21.24
N TYR A 301 -3.05 -9.12 20.55
CA TYR A 301 -4.13 -10.09 20.69
C TYR A 301 -4.19 -10.98 19.46
N TYR A 302 -4.46 -12.26 19.66
CA TYR A 302 -4.49 -13.24 18.59
C TYR A 302 -5.21 -14.51 19.04
N GLN A 303 -5.71 -15.26 18.07
CA GLN A 303 -6.14 -16.64 18.31
C GLN A 303 -4.90 -17.50 18.58
N ALA A 304 -4.96 -18.38 19.57
CA ALA A 304 -3.93 -19.42 19.74
C ALA A 304 -4.52 -20.71 20.32
N TYR A 305 -3.87 -21.83 20.00
CA TYR A 305 -4.22 -23.17 20.44
C TYR A 305 -3.38 -23.62 21.64
N ASP A 306 -4.04 -24.25 22.62
CA ASP A 306 -3.39 -25.18 23.53
C ASP A 306 -4.19 -26.48 23.72
N ASN A 307 -3.55 -27.52 24.26
CA ASN A 307 -4.17 -28.84 24.43
C ASN A 307 -5.30 -28.88 25.48
N THR A 308 -5.42 -27.87 26.34
CA THR A 308 -6.38 -27.80 27.45
C THR A 308 -7.64 -27.03 27.06
N ASN A 309 -7.47 -25.90 26.38
CA ASN A 309 -8.49 -24.90 26.09
C ASN A 309 -8.83 -24.83 24.59
N GLY A 310 -8.13 -25.57 23.73
CA GLY A 310 -8.35 -25.46 22.28
C GLY A 310 -7.94 -24.09 21.74
N PHE A 311 -8.59 -23.63 20.67
CA PHE A 311 -8.37 -22.30 20.11
C PHE A 311 -9.13 -21.23 20.90
N GLU A 312 -8.41 -20.33 21.54
CA GLU A 312 -8.96 -19.25 22.35
C GLU A 312 -8.28 -17.91 22.06
N LEU A 313 -8.74 -16.84 22.69
CA LEU A 313 -8.15 -15.51 22.56
C LEU A 313 -7.01 -15.34 23.55
N TRP A 314 -5.82 -15.09 23.04
CA TRP A 314 -4.60 -14.84 23.81
C TRP A 314 -4.14 -13.40 23.65
N LYS A 315 -3.33 -12.95 24.60
CA LYS A 315 -2.60 -11.71 24.49
C LYS A 315 -1.13 -11.85 24.88
N SER A 316 -0.27 -10.99 24.34
CA SER A 316 1.16 -10.92 24.64
C SER A 316 1.64 -9.48 24.71
N ASP A 317 2.52 -9.18 25.67
CA ASP A 317 3.30 -7.93 25.72
C ASP A 317 4.66 -8.05 25.00
N GLY A 318 4.88 -9.14 24.25
CA GLY A 318 6.15 -9.43 23.61
C GLY A 318 7.15 -10.22 24.46
N THR A 319 6.73 -10.61 25.67
CA THR A 319 7.48 -11.47 26.59
C THR A 319 6.75 -12.78 26.89
N ALA A 320 7.50 -13.75 27.41
CA ALA A 320 6.93 -15.02 27.82
C ALA A 320 5.97 -14.92 28.99
N ALA A 321 6.29 -14.07 29.96
CA ALA A 321 5.47 -13.90 31.15
C ALA A 321 4.18 -13.15 30.85
N GLY A 322 4.19 -12.21 29.90
CA GLY A 322 3.00 -11.48 29.48
C GLY A 322 2.16 -12.19 28.42
N THR A 323 2.56 -13.38 27.98
CA THR A 323 1.78 -14.20 27.02
C THR A 323 0.78 -15.09 27.77
N VAL A 324 -0.49 -14.68 27.76
CA VAL A 324 -1.55 -15.28 28.60
C VAL A 324 -2.88 -15.39 27.88
N LEU A 325 -3.67 -16.38 28.28
CA LEU A 325 -5.08 -16.53 27.87
C LEU A 325 -5.89 -15.34 28.39
N VAL A 326 -6.73 -14.75 27.53
CA VAL A 326 -7.63 -13.67 27.95
C VAL A 326 -8.84 -14.24 28.69
N LYS A 327 -9.47 -15.25 28.10
CA LYS A 327 -10.59 -16.00 28.66
C LYS A 327 -10.74 -17.33 27.93
N ASP A 328 -11.08 -18.38 28.67
CA ASP A 328 -11.58 -19.63 28.11
C ASP A 328 -13.08 -19.46 27.80
N ILE A 329 -13.40 -19.02 26.57
CA ILE A 329 -14.79 -18.68 26.20
C ILE A 329 -15.64 -19.94 26.02
N ASN A 330 -15.07 -21.01 25.47
CA ASN A 330 -15.71 -22.32 25.33
C ASN A 330 -14.90 -23.39 26.07
N PRO A 331 -15.23 -23.65 27.35
CA PRO A 331 -14.40 -24.49 28.20
C PRO A 331 -14.04 -25.86 27.64
N GLY A 332 -12.74 -26.15 27.63
CA GLY A 332 -12.15 -27.42 27.24
C GLY A 332 -11.53 -27.42 25.84
N ALA A 333 -11.03 -28.58 25.41
CA ALA A 333 -10.14 -28.69 24.25
C ALA A 333 -10.77 -28.37 22.87
N VAL A 334 -12.07 -28.02 22.81
CA VAL A 334 -12.74 -27.59 21.58
C VAL A 334 -12.38 -26.13 21.27
N GLY A 335 -12.32 -25.27 22.29
CA GLY A 335 -12.07 -23.83 22.16
C GLY A 335 -13.21 -23.06 21.48
N SER A 336 -13.06 -21.74 21.41
CA SER A 336 -14.05 -20.77 20.90
C SER A 336 -13.75 -20.23 19.50
N SER A 337 -12.57 -20.56 18.97
CA SER A 337 -12.06 -20.14 17.66
C SER A 337 -12.25 -18.65 17.34
N PRO A 338 -11.72 -17.73 18.18
CA PRO A 338 -11.93 -16.31 18.00
C PRO A 338 -11.15 -15.77 16.81
N VAL A 339 -11.83 -15.09 15.89
CA VAL A 339 -11.23 -14.53 14.67
C VAL A 339 -11.93 -13.22 14.25
N ASP A 340 -11.36 -12.54 13.25
CA ASP A 340 -11.77 -11.25 12.67
C ASP A 340 -11.67 -10.09 13.69
N LEU A 341 -10.56 -10.08 14.42
CA LEU A 341 -10.23 -9.13 15.49
C LEU A 341 -10.20 -7.67 14.99
N ASN A 342 -11.03 -6.81 15.58
CA ASN A 342 -11.15 -5.40 15.20
C ASN A 342 -11.29 -4.48 16.42
N VAL A 343 -10.51 -3.39 16.46
CA VAL A 343 -10.56 -2.42 17.56
C VAL A 343 -11.62 -1.36 17.28
N PHE A 344 -12.53 -1.16 18.23
CA PHE A 344 -13.55 -0.11 18.15
C PHE A 344 -13.88 0.41 19.56
N ASN A 345 -13.97 1.73 19.71
CA ASN A 345 -14.43 2.40 20.94
C ASN A 345 -13.83 1.84 22.25
N GLY A 346 -12.52 1.60 22.27
CA GLY A 346 -11.80 1.10 23.45
C GLY A 346 -11.99 -0.38 23.78
N ALA A 347 -12.56 -1.18 22.88
CA ALA A 347 -12.68 -2.62 22.99
C ALA A 347 -12.19 -3.32 21.70
N LEU A 348 -11.83 -4.59 21.82
CA LEU A 348 -11.53 -5.49 20.70
C LEU A 348 -12.73 -6.38 20.44
N TYR A 349 -13.30 -6.32 19.23
CA TYR A 349 -14.43 -7.11 18.75
C TYR A 349 -13.95 -8.26 17.88
N PHE A 350 -14.67 -9.37 17.92
CA PHE A 350 -14.34 -10.57 17.16
C PHE A 350 -15.55 -11.50 17.10
N LYS A 351 -15.53 -12.47 16.18
CA LYS A 351 -16.47 -13.59 16.24
C LYS A 351 -15.90 -14.72 17.08
N ALA A 352 -16.74 -15.37 17.90
CA ALA A 352 -16.40 -16.57 18.67
C ALA A 352 -17.66 -17.36 19.03
N HIS A 353 -17.50 -18.63 19.39
CA HIS A 353 -18.59 -19.48 19.92
C HIS A 353 -18.29 -19.93 21.35
N ASN A 354 -19.33 -20.14 22.17
CA ASN A 354 -19.18 -20.59 23.56
C ASN A 354 -19.67 -22.05 23.77
N GLY A 355 -19.88 -22.78 22.67
CA GLY A 355 -20.38 -24.16 22.67
C GLY A 355 -21.90 -24.29 22.82
N SER A 356 -22.60 -23.24 23.24
CA SER A 356 -24.08 -23.17 23.29
C SER A 356 -24.65 -22.26 22.20
N ASN A 357 -24.03 -21.11 22.01
CA ASN A 357 -24.21 -20.20 20.89
C ASN A 357 -23.17 -20.55 19.81
N GLY A 358 -23.59 -20.49 18.54
CA GLY A 358 -22.69 -20.53 17.39
C GLY A 358 -21.74 -19.32 17.35
N TYR A 359 -21.15 -19.05 16.19
CA TYR A 359 -20.28 -17.87 16.05
C TYR A 359 -21.11 -16.59 16.13
N GLU A 360 -20.87 -15.81 17.19
CA GLU A 360 -21.59 -14.57 17.47
C GLU A 360 -20.61 -13.42 17.69
N LEU A 361 -21.13 -12.20 17.86
CA LEU A 361 -20.31 -11.01 18.10
C LEU A 361 -19.89 -10.95 19.58
N TRP A 362 -18.58 -11.03 19.82
CA TRP A 362 -17.95 -10.88 21.13
C TRP A 362 -17.11 -9.61 21.19
N LYS A 363 -16.84 -9.15 22.41
CA LYS A 363 -15.86 -8.10 22.67
C LYS A 363 -15.04 -8.35 23.92
N THR A 364 -13.87 -7.72 24.01
CA THR A 364 -13.02 -7.68 25.20
C THR A 364 -12.41 -6.30 25.43
N ASP A 365 -12.23 -5.91 26.70
CA ASP A 365 -11.38 -4.78 27.11
C ASP A 365 -9.93 -5.21 27.41
N GLY A 366 -9.62 -6.51 27.24
CA GLY A 366 -8.36 -7.14 27.57
C GLY A 366 -8.38 -7.93 28.89
N THR A 367 -9.51 -7.95 29.60
CA THR A 367 -9.70 -8.72 30.84
C THR A 367 -10.70 -9.86 30.64
N GLU A 368 -10.60 -10.90 31.47
CA GLU A 368 -11.56 -12.01 31.48
C GLU A 368 -13.00 -11.51 31.76
N ALA A 369 -13.16 -10.57 32.70
CA ALA A 369 -14.45 -10.01 33.07
C ALA A 369 -15.07 -9.14 31.96
N GLY A 370 -14.25 -8.38 31.25
CA GLY A 370 -14.68 -7.56 30.12
C GLY A 370 -14.86 -8.35 28.81
N THR A 371 -14.54 -9.64 28.80
CA THR A 371 -14.72 -10.52 27.64
C THR A 371 -16.12 -11.12 27.63
N VAL A 372 -17.01 -10.57 26.81
CA VAL A 372 -18.45 -10.85 26.85
C VAL A 372 -19.06 -10.93 25.45
N LEU A 373 -20.14 -11.70 25.34
CA LEU A 373 -21.02 -11.71 24.18
C LEU A 373 -21.69 -10.33 24.09
N VAL A 374 -21.63 -9.69 22.92
CA VAL A 374 -22.29 -8.40 22.67
C VAL A 374 -23.78 -8.64 22.43
N LYS A 375 -24.11 -9.59 21.55
CA LYS A 375 -25.47 -9.98 21.20
C LYS A 375 -25.48 -11.37 20.58
N ASP A 376 -26.47 -12.18 20.93
CA ASP A 376 -26.83 -13.43 20.24
C ASP A 376 -27.73 -13.06 19.06
N ILE A 377 -27.12 -12.74 17.90
CA ILE A 377 -27.85 -12.22 16.74
C ILE A 377 -28.68 -13.33 16.10
N HIS A 378 -28.13 -14.54 15.98
CA HIS A 378 -28.81 -15.70 15.42
C HIS A 378 -28.77 -16.89 16.40
N PRO A 379 -29.76 -16.97 17.31
CA PRO A 379 -29.74 -17.96 18.38
C PRO A 379 -29.66 -19.41 17.91
N GLY A 380 -28.77 -20.17 18.54
CA GLY A 380 -28.58 -21.59 18.27
C GLY A 380 -27.15 -21.92 17.85
N ALA A 381 -26.92 -23.16 17.44
CA ALA A 381 -25.59 -23.66 17.13
C ALA A 381 -25.00 -23.12 15.81
N ASN A 382 -25.85 -22.62 14.90
CA ASN A 382 -25.40 -22.07 13.63
C ASN A 382 -24.77 -20.68 13.83
N GLY A 383 -25.39 -19.82 14.64
CA GLY A 383 -24.87 -18.49 14.93
C GLY A 383 -24.92 -17.52 13.75
N SER A 384 -24.53 -16.28 13.98
CA SER A 384 -24.61 -15.17 13.02
C SER A 384 -23.37 -14.97 12.17
N HIS A 385 -22.26 -15.65 12.47
CA HIS A 385 -20.97 -15.54 11.77
C HIS A 385 -20.55 -14.10 11.37
N PRO A 386 -20.41 -13.15 12.32
CA PRO A 386 -20.04 -11.77 12.00
C PRO A 386 -18.72 -11.67 11.19
N ALA A 387 -18.71 -10.88 10.11
CA ALA A 387 -17.54 -10.69 9.26
C ALA A 387 -17.45 -9.24 8.71
N ASP A 388 -16.39 -8.93 7.97
CA ASP A 388 -16.21 -7.65 7.26
C ASP A 388 -16.33 -6.39 8.15
N PHE A 389 -15.77 -6.50 9.36
CA PHE A 389 -15.79 -5.43 10.35
C PHE A 389 -15.19 -4.12 9.81
N THR A 390 -15.97 -3.04 9.87
CA THR A 390 -15.58 -1.71 9.40
C THR A 390 -16.05 -0.64 10.37
N VAL A 391 -15.13 0.18 10.86
CA VAL A 391 -15.47 1.32 11.72
C VAL A 391 -15.88 2.52 10.87
N PHE A 392 -17.06 3.08 11.14
CA PHE A 392 -17.59 4.25 10.44
C PHE A 392 -18.55 5.03 11.36
N ASP A 393 -18.49 6.35 11.33
CA ASP A 393 -19.44 7.26 12.03
C ASP A 393 -19.82 6.81 13.46
N ASP A 394 -18.80 6.61 14.31
CA ASP A 394 -18.93 6.17 15.71
C ASP A 394 -19.70 4.84 15.91
N ALA A 395 -19.68 3.95 14.92
CA ALA A 395 -20.20 2.59 15.00
C ALA A 395 -19.24 1.58 14.33
N LEU A 396 -19.36 0.31 14.74
CA LEU A 396 -18.73 -0.81 14.05
C LEU A 396 -19.77 -1.52 13.19
N TYR A 397 -19.55 -1.55 11.89
CA TYR A 397 -20.38 -2.24 10.90
C TYR A 397 -19.79 -3.59 10.57
N PHE A 398 -20.64 -4.55 10.24
CA PHE A 398 -20.25 -5.92 9.91
C PHE A 398 -21.38 -6.62 9.17
N THR A 399 -21.05 -7.68 8.44
CA THR A 399 -22.03 -8.60 7.88
C THR A 399 -22.36 -9.67 8.89
N ALA A 400 -23.63 -10.06 9.01
CA ALA A 400 -24.03 -11.16 9.89
C ALA A 400 -25.32 -11.82 9.40
N PHE A 401 -25.39 -13.14 9.61
CA PHE A 401 -26.58 -13.93 9.38
C PHE A 401 -27.66 -13.58 10.41
N GLN A 402 -28.84 -13.15 9.95
CA GLN A 402 -30.04 -13.09 10.80
C GLN A 402 -30.72 -14.47 10.90
N SER A 403 -30.59 -15.28 9.86
CA SER A 403 -31.02 -16.68 9.79
C SER A 403 -30.10 -17.47 8.86
N ASP A 404 -30.25 -18.80 8.78
CA ASP A 404 -29.35 -19.74 8.08
C ASP A 404 -28.92 -19.33 6.65
N ASP A 405 -29.72 -18.51 5.95
CA ASP A 405 -29.40 -18.09 4.60
C ASP A 405 -29.56 -16.58 4.35
N ASP A 406 -29.67 -15.76 5.40
CA ASP A 406 -29.95 -14.32 5.29
C ASP A 406 -28.86 -13.48 5.94
N VAL A 407 -28.00 -12.86 5.13
CA VAL A 407 -26.85 -12.06 5.56
C VAL A 407 -27.10 -10.61 5.25
N GLU A 408 -27.00 -9.75 6.27
CA GLU A 408 -27.29 -8.34 6.14
C GLU A 408 -26.18 -7.46 6.72
N LEU A 409 -26.25 -6.16 6.42
CA LEU A 409 -25.41 -5.17 7.07
C LEU A 409 -25.93 -4.86 8.48
N TRP A 410 -25.11 -5.13 9.48
CA TRP A 410 -25.36 -4.80 10.88
C TRP A 410 -24.44 -3.69 11.35
N ARG A 411 -24.83 -3.02 12.43
CA ARG A 411 -23.98 -2.08 13.15
C ARG A 411 -24.08 -2.28 14.65
N THR A 412 -23.04 -1.89 15.38
CA THR A 412 -23.02 -1.86 16.86
C THR A 412 -22.35 -0.60 17.39
N ASP A 413 -22.86 -0.07 18.50
CA ASP A 413 -22.18 0.92 19.35
C ASP A 413 -21.37 0.25 20.48
N GLY A 414 -21.35 -1.08 20.50
CA GLY A 414 -20.76 -1.91 21.54
C GLY A 414 -21.73 -2.42 22.61
N THR A 415 -23.01 -2.06 22.53
CA THR A 415 -24.07 -2.54 23.43
C THR A 415 -25.00 -3.52 22.71
N GLU A 416 -25.63 -4.42 23.45
CA GLU A 416 -26.64 -5.34 22.91
C GLU A 416 -27.79 -4.58 22.22
N THR A 417 -28.25 -3.48 22.84
CA THR A 417 -29.34 -2.64 22.34
C THR A 417 -28.98 -1.83 21.11
N GLY A 418 -27.74 -1.37 21.02
CA GLY A 418 -27.23 -0.63 19.86
C GLY A 418 -26.72 -1.55 18.74
N THR A 419 -26.74 -2.87 18.94
CA THR A 419 -26.43 -3.86 17.91
C THR A 419 -27.68 -4.17 17.09
N VAL A 420 -27.80 -3.56 15.91
CA VAL A 420 -29.01 -3.59 15.09
C VAL A 420 -28.67 -3.77 13.62
N MET A 421 -29.58 -4.39 12.86
CA MET A 421 -29.52 -4.42 11.40
C MET A 421 -29.71 -3.00 10.86
N VAL A 422 -28.93 -2.63 9.85
CA VAL A 422 -29.02 -1.32 9.20
C VAL A 422 -30.20 -1.29 8.26
N LYS A 423 -30.33 -2.31 7.41
CA LYS A 423 -31.41 -2.50 6.45
C LYS A 423 -31.45 -3.96 6.00
N ASP A 424 -32.66 -4.49 5.82
CA ASP A 424 -32.93 -5.72 5.06
C ASP A 424 -33.03 -5.31 3.58
N ILE A 425 -31.98 -5.59 2.79
CA ILE A 425 -31.87 -5.12 1.40
C ILE A 425 -32.70 -6.00 0.46
N ASN A 426 -32.82 -7.29 0.74
CA ASN A 426 -33.62 -8.23 -0.06
C ASN A 426 -34.55 -9.10 0.82
N PRO A 427 -35.70 -8.55 1.24
CA PRO A 427 -36.59 -9.25 2.15
C PRO A 427 -37.10 -10.58 1.58
N GLY A 428 -36.75 -11.69 2.23
CA GLY A 428 -37.30 -13.02 1.97
C GLY A 428 -36.61 -13.85 0.89
N LEU A 429 -35.46 -13.40 0.37
CA LEU A 429 -34.58 -14.21 -0.49
C LEU A 429 -33.19 -14.31 0.12
N SER A 430 -32.66 -15.53 0.10
CA SER A 430 -31.40 -15.86 0.73
C SER A 430 -30.17 -15.54 -0.13
N ARG A 431 -29.08 -15.14 0.55
CA ARG A 431 -27.67 -15.05 0.10
C ARG A 431 -27.27 -13.84 -0.74
N ASN A 432 -27.59 -12.64 -0.25
CA ASN A 432 -27.19 -11.37 -0.86
C ASN A 432 -26.33 -10.45 0.05
N ALA A 433 -25.26 -11.01 0.63
CA ALA A 433 -24.44 -10.30 1.60
C ALA A 433 -23.79 -9.03 0.99
N PRO A 434 -23.77 -7.90 1.71
CA PRO A 434 -22.88 -6.79 1.43
C PRO A 434 -21.43 -7.30 1.34
N VAL A 435 -20.71 -7.05 0.25
CA VAL A 435 -19.30 -7.43 0.10
C VAL A 435 -18.41 -6.20 0.22
N GLU A 436 -17.36 -6.31 1.04
CA GLU A 436 -16.28 -5.31 1.22
C GLU A 436 -16.76 -3.89 1.59
N PRO A 437 -17.50 -3.70 2.70
CA PRO A 437 -17.85 -2.38 3.19
C PRO A 437 -16.60 -1.49 3.32
N THR A 438 -16.57 -0.41 2.54
CA THR A 438 -15.45 0.53 2.47
C THR A 438 -15.93 1.94 2.76
N VAL A 439 -15.26 2.64 3.67
CA VAL A 439 -15.59 4.04 3.98
C VAL A 439 -15.04 4.96 2.89
N PHE A 440 -15.91 5.76 2.29
CA PHE A 440 -15.54 6.76 1.30
C PHE A 440 -16.50 7.96 1.36
N ASN A 441 -15.99 9.19 1.28
CA ASN A 441 -16.82 10.42 1.23
C ASN A 441 -17.97 10.48 2.24
N GLY A 442 -17.75 10.01 3.48
CA GLY A 442 -18.76 10.06 4.55
C GLY A 442 -19.90 9.05 4.40
N ALA A 443 -19.68 7.93 3.71
CA ALA A 443 -20.61 6.80 3.66
C ALA A 443 -19.84 5.48 3.56
N LEU A 444 -20.49 4.36 3.89
CA LEU A 444 -20.02 3.01 3.59
C LEU A 444 -20.47 2.61 2.19
N TYR A 445 -19.58 2.08 1.37
CA TYR A 445 -19.84 1.55 0.03
C TYR A 445 -19.61 0.05 0.02
N PHE A 446 -20.46 -0.70 -0.67
CA PHE A 446 -20.40 -2.15 -0.77
C PHE A 446 -21.16 -2.64 -2.00
N MET A 447 -20.95 -3.89 -2.38
CA MET A 447 -21.78 -4.57 -3.38
C MET A 447 -22.96 -5.26 -2.69
N ALA A 448 -24.19 -5.05 -3.16
CA ALA A 448 -25.38 -5.73 -2.63
C ALA A 448 -26.45 -5.94 -3.71
N ASP A 449 -27.34 -6.91 -3.49
CA ASP A 449 -28.42 -7.29 -4.40
C ASP A 449 -29.78 -7.22 -3.71
N ASP A 450 -30.67 -6.37 -4.22
CA ASP A 450 -32.05 -6.16 -3.76
C ASP A 450 -33.08 -7.12 -4.38
N GLY A 451 -32.61 -8.16 -5.07
CA GLY A 451 -33.42 -9.16 -5.76
C GLY A 451 -33.97 -8.70 -7.11
N SER A 452 -33.77 -7.43 -7.48
CA SER A 452 -34.24 -6.86 -8.75
C SER A 452 -33.09 -6.45 -9.67
N ASN A 453 -32.00 -5.94 -9.09
CA ASN A 453 -30.87 -5.35 -9.83
C ASN A 453 -29.60 -6.22 -9.80
N GLY A 454 -29.61 -7.36 -9.09
CA GLY A 454 -28.38 -8.13 -8.90
C GLY A 454 -27.38 -7.36 -8.02
N TYR A 455 -26.15 -7.87 -7.92
CA TYR A 455 -25.10 -7.21 -7.14
C TYR A 455 -24.62 -5.94 -7.82
N GLU A 456 -24.91 -4.81 -7.19
CA GLU A 456 -24.60 -3.49 -7.70
C GLU A 456 -23.92 -2.62 -6.64
N LEU A 457 -23.46 -1.42 -7.01
CA LEU A 457 -22.83 -0.51 -6.05
C LEU A 457 -23.89 0.15 -5.16
N TRP A 458 -23.83 -0.11 -3.86
CA TRP A 458 -24.67 0.51 -2.83
C TRP A 458 -23.85 1.41 -1.92
N LYS A 459 -24.56 2.30 -1.21
CA LYS A 459 -23.98 3.04 -0.09
C LYS A 459 -24.91 3.13 1.11
N SER A 460 -24.36 3.37 2.29
CA SER A 460 -25.08 3.60 3.54
C SER A 460 -24.46 4.73 4.36
N ASP A 461 -25.29 5.59 4.94
CA ASP A 461 -24.91 6.54 6.00
C ASP A 461 -25.09 5.94 7.40
N GLY A 462 -25.37 4.64 7.49
CA GLY A 462 -25.67 3.95 8.74
C GLY A 462 -27.15 3.86 9.09
N THR A 463 -28.03 4.46 8.30
CA THR A 463 -29.49 4.40 8.48
C THR A 463 -30.16 3.57 7.38
N GLU A 464 -31.34 3.02 7.68
CA GLU A 464 -32.16 2.31 6.68
C GLU A 464 -32.48 3.21 5.46
N THR A 465 -32.83 4.49 5.71
CA THR A 465 -33.18 5.45 4.67
C THR A 465 -32.00 5.91 3.82
N GLY A 466 -30.82 6.03 4.41
CA GLY A 466 -29.59 6.39 3.70
C GLY A 466 -28.88 5.21 3.06
N THR A 467 -29.41 3.99 3.24
CA THR A 467 -28.92 2.77 2.57
C THR A 467 -29.61 2.61 1.21
N VAL A 468 -28.90 3.01 0.14
CA VAL A 468 -29.46 3.18 -1.20
C VAL A 468 -28.51 2.70 -2.30
N LEU A 469 -29.09 2.24 -3.41
CA LEU A 469 -28.37 1.93 -4.64
C LEU A 469 -27.70 3.21 -5.17
N VAL A 470 -26.40 3.15 -5.45
CA VAL A 470 -25.66 4.25 -6.10
C VAL A 470 -25.91 4.21 -7.60
N LYS A 471 -25.77 3.03 -8.21
CA LYS A 471 -26.00 2.83 -9.64
C LYS A 471 -26.27 1.37 -9.95
N ASP A 472 -27.29 1.15 -10.76
CA ASP A 472 -27.49 -0.09 -11.53
C ASP A 472 -26.52 -0.07 -12.72
N ILE A 473 -25.33 -0.65 -12.56
CA ILE A 473 -24.26 -0.65 -13.56
C ILE A 473 -24.57 -1.69 -14.64
N HIS A 474 -25.10 -2.87 -14.28
CA HIS A 474 -25.53 -3.90 -15.21
C HIS A 474 -27.06 -4.09 -15.16
N PRO A 475 -27.81 -3.39 -16.04
CA PRO A 475 -29.25 -3.32 -15.93
C PRO A 475 -29.97 -4.68 -15.88
N GLY A 476 -30.81 -4.84 -14.87
CA GLY A 476 -31.61 -6.05 -14.62
C GLY A 476 -31.00 -6.98 -13.59
N SER A 477 -31.43 -8.23 -13.51
CA SER A 477 -31.03 -9.15 -12.43
C SER A 477 -29.63 -9.77 -12.60
N GLY A 478 -28.79 -9.22 -13.48
CA GLY A 478 -27.50 -9.78 -13.86
C GLY A 478 -26.38 -9.43 -12.88
N GLY A 479 -26.46 -8.25 -12.25
CA GLY A 479 -25.45 -7.69 -11.36
C GLY A 479 -24.15 -7.31 -12.08
N SER A 480 -23.50 -6.25 -11.63
CA SER A 480 -22.20 -5.80 -12.12
C SER A 480 -21.01 -6.50 -11.47
N TYR A 481 -21.28 -7.29 -10.43
CA TYR A 481 -20.32 -8.12 -9.73
C TYR A 481 -20.84 -9.56 -9.60
N ARG A 482 -19.98 -10.56 -9.84
CA ARG A 482 -20.28 -11.95 -9.48
C ARG A 482 -19.71 -12.21 -8.10
N THR A 483 -20.58 -12.57 -7.15
CA THR A 483 -20.08 -13.12 -5.90
C THR A 483 -19.31 -14.41 -6.16
N PRO A 484 -18.10 -14.56 -5.60
CA PRO A 484 -17.47 -15.85 -5.41
C PRO A 484 -18.50 -16.82 -4.85
N SER A 485 -18.74 -17.93 -5.56
CA SER A 485 -19.47 -19.04 -4.97
C SER A 485 -18.60 -19.60 -3.84
N TRP A 486 -18.84 -19.11 -2.62
CA TRP A 486 -18.33 -19.58 -1.33
C TRP A 486 -16.81 -19.95 -1.30
N TYR A 487 -16.05 -19.06 -0.65
CA TYR A 487 -14.75 -19.32 0.01
C TYR A 487 -13.46 -19.43 -0.83
N TYR A 488 -13.44 -19.47 -2.17
CA TYR A 488 -12.15 -19.67 -2.88
C TYR A 488 -11.95 -19.06 -4.29
N SER A 489 -12.75 -18.10 -4.76
CA SER A 489 -12.38 -17.39 -6.01
C SER A 489 -11.91 -15.97 -5.72
N GLY A 490 -10.64 -15.68 -6.02
CA GLY A 490 -9.95 -14.41 -5.81
C GLY A 490 -10.43 -13.21 -6.64
N GLU A 491 -11.72 -13.15 -6.96
CA GLU A 491 -12.38 -12.01 -7.60
C GLU A 491 -13.18 -11.24 -6.55
N VAL A 492 -12.49 -10.40 -5.78
CA VAL A 492 -13.11 -9.41 -4.88
C VAL A 492 -13.33 -8.09 -5.64
N PRO A 493 -14.35 -7.26 -5.30
CA PRO A 493 -14.58 -5.97 -5.96
C PRO A 493 -13.34 -5.07 -5.91
N GLY A 494 -12.55 -5.19 -4.83
CA GLY A 494 -11.25 -4.54 -4.70
C GLY A 494 -11.39 -3.05 -4.44
N PHE A 495 -12.40 -2.66 -3.64
CA PHE A 495 -12.69 -1.27 -3.35
C PHE A 495 -11.45 -0.52 -2.84
N THR A 496 -10.99 0.47 -3.59
CA THR A 496 -9.82 1.28 -3.25
C THR A 496 -10.11 2.75 -3.42
N VAL A 497 -9.95 3.53 -2.35
CA VAL A 497 -10.07 4.99 -2.41
C VAL A 497 -8.76 5.58 -2.93
N PHE A 498 -8.85 6.36 -4.01
CA PHE A 498 -7.69 7.01 -4.62
C PHE A 498 -8.11 8.34 -5.28
N ASN A 499 -7.35 9.42 -5.09
CA ASN A 499 -7.60 10.73 -5.70
C ASN A 499 -9.07 11.21 -5.63
N GLY A 500 -9.75 10.99 -4.50
CA GLY A 500 -11.12 11.44 -4.27
C GLY A 500 -12.20 10.63 -5.02
N ALA A 501 -11.89 9.42 -5.49
CA ALA A 501 -12.82 8.47 -6.07
C ALA A 501 -12.63 7.06 -5.48
N LEU A 502 -13.68 6.25 -5.50
CA LEU A 502 -13.66 4.83 -5.17
C LEU A 502 -13.47 4.01 -6.44
N TYR A 503 -12.40 3.25 -6.55
CA TYR A 503 -12.08 2.36 -7.69
C TYR A 503 -12.43 0.92 -7.35
N PHE A 504 -12.93 0.19 -8.35
CA PHE A 504 -13.36 -1.19 -8.20
C PHE A 504 -13.53 -1.89 -9.55
N LEU A 505 -13.63 -3.21 -9.49
CA LEU A 505 -14.01 -4.10 -10.57
C LEU A 505 -15.53 -4.07 -10.80
N ALA A 506 -15.98 -3.86 -12.04
CA ALA A 506 -17.40 -4.01 -12.38
C ALA A 506 -17.62 -4.35 -13.88
N ASN A 507 -18.77 -4.96 -14.16
CA ASN A 507 -19.24 -5.31 -15.49
C ASN A 507 -20.57 -4.62 -15.79
N ASP A 508 -20.73 -4.00 -16.95
CA ASP A 508 -21.97 -3.33 -17.37
C ASP A 508 -22.87 -4.20 -18.28
N GLY A 509 -22.51 -5.47 -18.46
CA GLY A 509 -23.16 -6.42 -19.36
C GLY A 509 -22.67 -6.36 -20.81
N ASN A 510 -21.86 -5.37 -21.18
CA ASN A 510 -21.40 -5.16 -22.56
C ASN A 510 -19.88 -5.26 -22.69
N SER A 511 -19.14 -4.71 -21.72
CA SER A 511 -17.68 -4.59 -21.71
C SER A 511 -16.98 -5.64 -20.83
N GLY A 512 -17.74 -6.54 -20.21
CA GLY A 512 -17.22 -7.46 -19.20
C GLY A 512 -16.61 -6.74 -18.00
N TYR A 513 -15.77 -7.44 -17.22
CA TYR A 513 -15.21 -6.87 -15.98
C TYR A 513 -14.02 -5.95 -16.25
N GLU A 514 -14.22 -4.67 -15.96
CA GLU A 514 -13.28 -3.60 -16.26
C GLU A 514 -13.01 -2.72 -15.05
N LEU A 515 -12.13 -1.73 -15.21
CA LEU A 515 -11.83 -0.75 -14.18
C LEU A 515 -12.91 0.33 -14.11
N TRP A 516 -13.60 0.42 -12.98
CA TRP A 516 -14.61 1.44 -12.69
C TRP A 516 -14.18 2.37 -11.58
N LYS A 517 -14.81 3.55 -11.53
CA LYS A 517 -14.71 4.48 -10.42
C LYS A 517 -16.05 5.11 -10.06
N SER A 518 -16.19 5.59 -8.82
CA SER A 518 -17.33 6.36 -8.33
C SER A 518 -16.91 7.53 -7.47
N ASP A 519 -17.62 8.66 -7.58
CA ASP A 519 -17.55 9.78 -6.64
C ASP A 519 -18.61 9.70 -5.52
N GLY A 520 -19.43 8.65 -5.53
CA GLY A 520 -20.56 8.44 -4.64
C GLY A 520 -21.93 8.77 -5.23
N THR A 521 -21.98 9.17 -6.50
CA THR A 521 -23.21 9.48 -7.24
C THR A 521 -23.40 8.57 -8.45
N SER A 522 -24.64 8.34 -8.87
CA SER A 522 -24.95 7.55 -10.08
C SER A 522 -24.28 8.10 -11.36
N VAL A 523 -24.17 9.43 -11.47
CA VAL A 523 -23.55 10.08 -12.62
C VAL A 523 -22.03 9.95 -12.60
N GLY A 524 -21.41 10.08 -11.43
CA GLY A 524 -19.96 9.93 -11.25
C GLY A 524 -19.47 8.48 -11.16
N THR A 525 -20.37 7.49 -11.11
CA THR A 525 -20.03 6.08 -11.27
C THR A 525 -19.87 5.72 -12.74
N THR A 526 -18.63 5.59 -13.21
CA THR A 526 -18.28 5.41 -14.62
C THR A 526 -17.10 4.47 -14.81
N MET A 527 -17.07 3.74 -15.93
CA MET A 527 -15.88 3.01 -16.38
C MET A 527 -14.73 3.99 -16.63
N VAL A 528 -13.55 3.69 -16.09
CA VAL A 528 -12.33 4.48 -16.31
C VAL A 528 -11.79 4.21 -17.71
N LYS A 529 -11.71 2.92 -18.06
CA LYS A 529 -11.23 2.43 -19.35
C LYS A 529 -11.73 1.01 -19.59
N ASP A 530 -12.16 0.76 -20.82
CA ASP A 530 -12.32 -0.59 -21.37
C ASP A 530 -10.91 -1.11 -21.73
N ILE A 531 -10.27 -1.80 -20.79
CA ILE A 531 -8.89 -2.27 -20.90
C ILE A 531 -8.84 -3.49 -21.83
N PHE A 532 -9.83 -4.39 -21.75
CA PHE A 532 -10.02 -5.47 -22.72
C PHE A 532 -11.22 -5.16 -23.63
N PRO A 533 -10.98 -4.55 -24.81
CA PRO A 533 -12.05 -4.02 -25.67
C PRO A 533 -13.15 -5.02 -26.03
N GLY A 534 -14.40 -4.55 -25.96
CA GLY A 534 -15.58 -5.34 -26.30
C GLY A 534 -16.04 -6.19 -25.12
N SER A 535 -16.66 -7.34 -25.36
CA SER A 535 -17.18 -8.18 -24.26
C SER A 535 -16.11 -9.02 -23.55
N GLY A 536 -14.83 -8.64 -23.68
CA GLY A 536 -13.72 -9.28 -22.95
C GLY A 536 -13.76 -8.91 -21.48
N SER A 537 -12.81 -9.34 -20.67
CA SER A 537 -12.73 -8.89 -19.28
C SER A 537 -11.28 -8.73 -18.89
N SER A 538 -10.91 -7.52 -18.48
CA SER A 538 -9.58 -7.23 -17.97
C SER A 538 -9.36 -7.70 -16.54
N SER A 539 -10.46 -7.92 -15.80
CA SER A 539 -10.50 -8.44 -14.43
C SER A 539 -9.48 -7.79 -13.50
N PRO A 540 -9.46 -6.44 -13.34
CA PRO A 540 -8.46 -5.77 -12.53
C PRO A 540 -8.51 -6.17 -11.05
N TYR A 541 -7.34 -6.44 -10.47
CA TYR A 541 -7.19 -6.85 -9.07
C TYR A 541 -5.89 -6.33 -8.44
N SER A 542 -5.69 -6.57 -7.14
CA SER A 542 -4.54 -6.08 -6.36
C SER A 542 -4.35 -4.57 -6.48
N PHE A 543 -5.45 -3.82 -6.37
CA PHE A 543 -5.42 -2.36 -6.40
C PHE A 543 -4.57 -1.81 -5.28
N ARG A 544 -3.64 -0.93 -5.63
CA ARG A 544 -2.94 -0.20 -4.60
C ARG A 544 -2.43 1.19 -4.97
N ALA A 545 -2.87 2.15 -4.15
CA ALA A 545 -2.55 3.55 -4.29
C ALA A 545 -1.11 3.81 -3.82
N PHE A 546 -0.36 4.58 -4.62
CA PHE A 546 0.96 5.05 -4.25
C PHE A 546 1.27 6.39 -4.93
N ASN A 547 1.49 7.42 -4.11
CA ASN A 547 1.58 8.81 -4.56
C ASN A 547 0.36 9.19 -5.41
N ASP A 548 0.59 9.71 -6.62
CA ASP A 548 -0.45 10.21 -7.52
C ASP A 548 -0.90 9.15 -8.54
N ALA A 549 -0.71 7.86 -8.27
CA ALA A 549 -1.14 6.78 -9.15
C ALA A 549 -1.67 5.56 -8.39
N LEU A 550 -2.62 4.86 -9.00
CA LEU A 550 -3.16 3.58 -8.55
C LEU A 550 -2.59 2.47 -9.44
N PHE A 551 -1.94 1.47 -8.84
CA PHE A 551 -1.40 0.29 -9.54
C PHE A 551 -2.34 -0.89 -9.36
N PHE A 552 -2.39 -1.76 -10.35
CA PHE A 552 -3.23 -2.96 -10.32
C PHE A 552 -2.76 -3.94 -11.40
N SER A 553 -3.24 -5.16 -11.32
CA SER A 553 -3.01 -6.20 -12.31
C SER A 553 -4.22 -6.30 -13.22
N ALA A 554 -4.03 -6.36 -14.55
CA ALA A 554 -5.14 -6.46 -15.50
C ALA A 554 -4.69 -7.08 -16.84
N ASN A 555 -5.66 -7.58 -17.62
CA ASN A 555 -5.46 -8.19 -18.93
C ASN A 555 -6.10 -7.34 -20.05
N ASP A 556 -5.35 -6.96 -21.08
CA ASP A 556 -5.90 -6.23 -22.23
C ASP A 556 -6.36 -7.13 -23.41
N GLY A 557 -6.30 -8.45 -23.22
CA GLY A 557 -6.58 -9.45 -24.24
C GLY A 557 -5.44 -9.68 -25.23
N ILE A 558 -4.30 -8.99 -25.06
CA ILE A 558 -3.14 -9.05 -25.97
C ILE A 558 -1.89 -9.55 -25.23
N HIS A 559 -1.63 -9.03 -24.03
CA HIS A 559 -0.40 -9.27 -23.25
C HIS A 559 -0.65 -10.13 -22.00
N GLY A 560 -1.86 -10.68 -21.83
CA GLY A 560 -2.26 -11.37 -20.61
C GLY A 560 -2.25 -10.45 -19.38
N VAL A 561 -2.18 -11.02 -18.17
CA VAL A 561 -2.24 -10.26 -16.92
C VAL A 561 -0.88 -9.62 -16.61
N GLU A 562 -0.83 -8.29 -16.68
CA GLU A 562 0.40 -7.50 -16.50
C GLU A 562 0.21 -6.38 -15.47
N LEU A 563 1.28 -5.61 -15.21
CA LEU A 563 1.24 -4.48 -14.29
C LEU A 563 0.66 -3.24 -14.99
N TRP A 564 -0.41 -2.69 -14.45
CA TRP A 564 -1.09 -1.49 -14.94
C TRP A 564 -1.05 -0.35 -13.93
N THR A 565 -1.28 0.86 -14.42
CA THR A 565 -1.45 2.05 -13.59
C THR A 565 -2.56 2.95 -14.11
N THR A 566 -3.14 3.77 -13.23
CA THR A 566 -4.12 4.81 -13.55
C THR A 566 -3.95 6.07 -12.68
N ASP A 567 -4.20 7.23 -13.26
CA ASP A 567 -4.42 8.51 -12.56
C ASP A 567 -5.92 8.81 -12.33
N GLY A 568 -6.80 7.90 -12.77
CA GLY A 568 -8.25 8.05 -12.75
C GLY A 568 -8.89 8.46 -14.08
N THR A 569 -8.09 8.66 -15.12
CA THR A 569 -8.56 8.96 -16.47
C THR A 569 -8.25 7.82 -17.44
N SER A 570 -9.03 7.69 -18.51
CA SER A 570 -8.75 6.69 -19.56
C SER A 570 -7.36 6.87 -20.19
N ALA A 571 -6.92 8.14 -20.38
CA ALA A 571 -5.62 8.46 -20.97
C ALA A 571 -4.45 8.14 -20.03
N GLY A 572 -4.63 8.38 -18.72
CA GLY A 572 -3.65 8.01 -17.70
C GLY A 572 -3.71 6.54 -17.27
N THR A 573 -4.56 5.71 -17.90
CA THR A 573 -4.66 4.27 -17.63
C THR A 573 -3.92 3.46 -18.68
N PHE A 574 -2.79 2.84 -18.32
CA PHE A 574 -1.93 2.11 -19.25
C PHE A 574 -1.10 1.00 -18.57
N MET A 575 -0.68 0.01 -19.36
CA MET A 575 0.24 -1.03 -18.94
C MET A 575 1.62 -0.41 -18.68
N VAL A 576 2.15 -0.61 -17.48
CA VAL A 576 3.47 -0.11 -17.07
C VAL A 576 4.57 -0.86 -17.82
N LYS A 577 4.48 -2.19 -17.86
CA LYS A 577 5.43 -3.06 -18.54
C LYS A 577 4.77 -4.40 -18.85
N ASP A 578 5.03 -4.91 -20.04
CA ASP A 578 4.88 -6.32 -20.38
C ASP A 578 6.10 -7.07 -19.81
N ILE A 579 5.90 -7.72 -18.65
CA ILE A 579 6.97 -8.39 -17.92
C ILE A 579 7.22 -9.79 -18.50
N ASN A 580 6.19 -10.46 -19.04
CA ASN A 580 6.30 -11.77 -19.68
C ASN A 580 5.94 -11.71 -21.19
N PRO A 581 6.81 -11.14 -22.05
CA PRO A 581 6.49 -10.88 -23.46
C PRO A 581 6.56 -12.12 -24.36
N ASN A 582 7.13 -13.23 -23.90
CA ASN A 582 7.55 -14.34 -24.77
C ASN A 582 6.42 -15.32 -25.13
N ASP A 583 5.31 -15.26 -24.41
CA ASP A 583 4.19 -16.20 -24.55
C ASP A 583 2.95 -15.57 -25.21
N GLY A 584 3.04 -14.34 -25.72
CA GLY A 584 1.91 -13.65 -26.37
C GLY A 584 0.68 -13.52 -25.45
N PRO A 585 -0.56 -13.71 -25.91
CA PRO A 585 -1.78 -13.51 -25.09
C PRO A 585 -1.96 -14.52 -23.94
N ILE A 586 -1.07 -15.51 -23.83
CA ILE A 586 -1.02 -16.45 -22.69
C ILE A 586 0.16 -16.15 -21.74
N GLY A 587 1.07 -15.24 -22.10
CA GLY A 587 2.08 -14.72 -21.19
C GLY A 587 1.39 -13.88 -20.13
N SER A 588 1.62 -14.15 -18.86
CA SER A 588 1.08 -13.35 -17.77
C SER A 588 2.12 -13.28 -16.67
N SER A 589 2.35 -12.08 -16.16
CA SER A 589 3.28 -11.85 -15.05
C SER A 589 2.60 -11.89 -13.69
N HIS A 590 1.26 -11.83 -13.66
CA HIS A 590 0.43 -11.88 -12.46
C HIS A 590 0.98 -11.04 -11.29
N PRO A 591 1.15 -9.72 -11.46
CA PRO A 591 1.71 -8.89 -10.41
C PRO A 591 0.89 -8.97 -9.11
N ASN A 592 1.58 -9.11 -7.98
CA ASN A 592 0.98 -9.07 -6.65
C ASN A 592 1.62 -7.93 -5.85
N LEU A 593 0.83 -6.90 -5.56
CA LEU A 593 1.25 -5.68 -4.88
C LEU A 593 1.08 -5.87 -3.35
N GLY A 594 1.99 -6.63 -2.75
CA GLY A 594 1.89 -7.12 -1.37
C GLY A 594 2.41 -6.21 -0.23
N TRP A 595 2.71 -4.93 -0.49
CA TRP A 595 3.09 -3.91 0.53
C TRP A 595 1.88 -3.17 1.07
#